data_AF-A0A1V3MYA9-F1
#
_entry.id   AF-A0A1V3MYA9-F1
#
_cell.length_a   1.000
_cell.length_b   1.000
_cell.length_c   1.000
_cell.angle_alpha   90.00
_cell.angle_beta   90.00
_cell.angle_gamma   90.00
#
_symmetry.space_group_name_H-M   'P 1'
#
loop_
_entity.id
_entity.type
_entity.pdbx_description
1 polymer ?
#
loop_
_entity_poly.entity_id
_entity_poly.type
_entity_poly.pdbx_seq_one_letter_code
_entity_poly.pdbx_strand_id
1 'polypeptide(L)'
;MAVASTTFNWENVERMPVPINHPTILSPWSSGANIAFPAFFIEDRFKSNGWELVYNSFSTTETVNPKFFIIYNKFRGLLRAFFYLDPISPIPSTYVTHSLKLKDNASIPVLNYGSDEIASLVKNAKEISQVQPYRTSATGCWYAAEFEINYTPAIRNMPAQGSLLQWDVNSTNISQITINGTSEGTIKGTMTQSVAGPENILNSSLKGTVMLYGKHLGDSMLKEINENKLIKSEYLLNFASSLASGGYAAAAGKVLSAIFGGSSTTTSQVINLKSTTSYKLSGSVNDSYLIAAPVLVPPGASNSSNSLGILPLYNKVLGVFTLDKTPIVNATAKEEWYTERGMPGDRDERFSIYNPSDYRLVQNSYNILFNPDIINTSPDGARVENLKQELVQREKDGNLINVFPINYEFSSHYRITVGNIGWDGNGGYIPQPASPSPWDSNEQLMTGFFLRISFDVVPNNGSSRTKIVKSFKIKANPIDIKS
;
A
#
# COMPACT_ATOMS: atom_id res chain seq x y z
N MET A 1 10.77 22.80 21.28
CA MET A 1 10.63 23.30 19.89
C MET A 1 11.09 22.20 18.95
N ALA A 2 10.71 22.27 17.68
CA ALA A 2 11.07 21.26 16.69
C ALA A 2 12.56 21.40 16.29
N VAL A 3 13.19 20.28 15.93
CA VAL A 3 14.60 20.23 15.49
C VAL A 3 14.64 20.32 13.96
N ALA A 4 15.51 21.17 13.41
CA ALA A 4 15.68 21.27 11.96
C ALA A 4 16.45 20.06 11.40
N SER A 5 15.96 19.45 10.31
CA SER A 5 16.76 18.50 9.54
C SER A 5 17.90 19.21 8.81
N THR A 6 19.09 18.64 8.83
CA THR A 6 20.23 19.04 8.00
C THR A 6 20.16 18.37 6.63
N THR A 7 20.53 19.07 5.55
CA THR A 7 20.57 18.49 4.20
C THR A 7 21.92 17.82 3.91
N PHE A 8 21.92 16.81 3.04
CA PHE A 8 23.13 16.15 2.51
C PHE A 8 22.84 15.52 1.14
N ASN A 9 23.89 15.24 0.35
CA ASN A 9 23.78 14.55 -0.94
C ASN A 9 23.56 13.04 -0.76
N TRP A 10 22.33 12.65 -0.39
CA TRP A 10 21.97 11.25 -0.13
C TRP A 10 22.10 10.34 -1.36
N GLU A 11 22.21 10.88 -2.56
CA GLU A 11 22.37 10.06 -3.77
C GLU A 11 23.81 9.53 -3.89
N ASN A 12 24.81 10.32 -3.52
CA ASN A 12 26.22 10.08 -3.88
C ASN A 12 27.19 10.07 -2.69
N VAL A 13 26.73 10.32 -1.47
CA VAL A 13 27.59 10.30 -0.28
C VAL A 13 28.09 8.88 0.03
N GLU A 14 29.39 8.72 0.31
CA GLU A 14 29.97 7.43 0.73
C GLU A 14 29.94 7.21 2.26
N ARG A 15 29.97 8.30 3.02
CA ARG A 15 30.10 8.32 4.49
C ARG A 15 29.12 9.34 5.07
N MET A 16 28.28 8.93 6.00
CA MET A 16 27.27 9.82 6.57
C MET A 16 27.90 11.01 7.30
N PRO A 17 27.27 12.20 7.28
CA PRO A 17 27.70 13.33 8.08
C PRO A 17 27.74 12.99 9.57
N VAL A 18 28.92 13.01 10.17
CA VAL A 18 29.13 12.77 11.61
C VAL A 18 30.17 13.77 12.15
N PRO A 19 30.20 14.05 13.47
CA PRO A 19 31.21 14.95 14.05
C PRO A 19 32.64 14.42 13.91
N ILE A 20 33.62 15.33 13.97
CA ILE A 20 35.04 15.04 13.63
C ILE A 20 35.70 13.92 14.44
N ASN A 21 35.19 13.63 15.65
CA ASN A 21 35.68 12.56 16.54
C ASN A 21 34.73 11.35 16.62
N HIS A 22 33.68 11.30 15.80
CA HIS A 22 32.74 10.19 15.76
C HIS A 22 33.23 9.09 14.79
N PRO A 23 33.05 7.79 15.10
CA PRO A 23 33.34 6.72 14.15
C PRO A 23 32.69 6.94 12.77
N THR A 24 33.43 6.64 11.70
CA THR A 24 32.89 6.74 10.32
C THR A 24 31.72 5.77 10.16
N ILE A 25 30.57 6.29 9.73
CA ILE A 25 29.42 5.48 9.31
C ILE A 25 29.41 5.46 7.78
N LEU A 26 29.61 4.30 7.18
CA LEU A 26 29.43 4.10 5.74
C LEU A 26 27.96 4.29 5.37
N SER A 27 27.68 4.97 4.26
CA SER A 27 26.32 5.08 3.72
C SER A 27 25.80 3.71 3.25
N PRO A 28 24.47 3.46 3.20
CA PRO A 28 23.91 2.11 2.99
C PRO A 28 24.34 1.42 1.68
N TRP A 29 24.74 2.19 0.67
CA TRP A 29 25.16 1.74 -0.67
C TRP A 29 26.69 1.71 -0.86
N SER A 30 27.46 2.07 0.17
CA SER A 30 28.92 2.04 0.10
C SER A 30 29.44 0.62 0.20
N SER A 31 30.51 0.31 -0.54
CA SER A 31 31.17 -1.00 -0.45
C SER A 31 31.62 -1.27 1.00
N GLY A 32 31.24 -2.43 1.54
CA GLY A 32 31.51 -2.81 2.93
C GLY A 32 30.51 -2.30 3.97
N ALA A 33 29.42 -1.61 3.57
CA ALA A 33 28.33 -1.29 4.49
C ALA A 33 27.54 -2.56 4.87
N ASN A 34 27.31 -2.76 6.17
CA ASN A 34 26.40 -3.80 6.66
C ASN A 34 24.94 -3.35 6.45
N ILE A 35 24.17 -4.15 5.73
CA ILE A 35 22.75 -3.89 5.46
C ILE A 35 21.88 -5.10 5.84
N ALA A 36 20.69 -4.81 6.34
CA ALA A 36 19.67 -5.76 6.77
C ALA A 36 18.31 -5.36 6.16
N PHE A 37 18.30 -5.22 4.84
CA PHE A 37 17.14 -4.93 3.99
C PHE A 37 17.45 -5.34 2.53
N PRO A 38 16.46 -5.43 1.62
CA PRO A 38 16.69 -5.85 0.24
C PRO A 38 17.52 -4.84 -0.58
N ALA A 39 18.47 -5.33 -1.38
CA ALA A 39 19.38 -4.48 -2.17
C ALA A 39 18.70 -3.41 -3.04
N PHE A 40 17.47 -3.65 -3.52
CA PHE A 40 16.76 -2.68 -4.35
C PHE A 40 16.48 -1.32 -3.67
N PHE A 41 16.45 -1.28 -2.32
CA PHE A 41 16.32 -0.02 -1.58
C PHE A 41 17.46 0.95 -1.89
N ILE A 42 18.64 0.42 -2.23
CA ILE A 42 19.82 1.17 -2.68
C ILE A 42 19.66 1.59 -4.14
N GLU A 43 19.24 0.67 -5.02
CA GLU A 43 19.19 0.90 -6.46
C GLU A 43 18.08 1.89 -6.88
N ASP A 44 16.96 1.89 -6.17
CA ASP A 44 15.83 2.81 -6.39
C ASP A 44 15.84 3.95 -5.35
N ARG A 45 16.91 4.74 -5.24
CA ARG A 45 17.00 5.88 -4.29
C ARG A 45 17.11 7.27 -4.92
N PHE A 46 17.27 7.32 -6.24
CA PHE A 46 17.73 8.51 -6.97
C PHE A 46 16.61 9.55 -7.19
N LYS A 47 16.98 10.83 -7.12
CA LYS A 47 16.11 11.98 -7.37
C LYS A 47 15.57 12.00 -8.80
N SER A 48 16.35 11.49 -9.75
CA SER A 48 15.93 11.22 -11.12
C SER A 48 14.75 10.25 -11.24
N ASN A 49 14.40 9.50 -10.18
CA ASN A 49 13.21 8.65 -10.10
C ASN A 49 12.10 9.21 -9.19
N GLY A 50 12.22 10.49 -8.77
CA GLY A 50 11.23 11.18 -7.94
C GLY A 50 11.45 11.10 -6.43
N TRP A 51 12.58 10.57 -5.98
CA TRP A 51 12.94 10.53 -4.55
C TRP A 51 13.43 11.91 -4.06
N GLU A 52 12.91 12.37 -2.93
CA GLU A 52 13.34 13.61 -2.26
C GLU A 52 13.69 13.30 -0.80
N LEU A 53 14.75 13.91 -0.26
CA LEU A 53 15.08 13.81 1.17
C LEU A 53 14.04 14.56 2.02
N VAL A 54 13.42 13.88 2.97
CA VAL A 54 12.40 14.45 3.86
C VAL A 54 12.98 14.74 5.25
N TYR A 55 13.64 13.77 5.87
CA TYR A 55 14.18 13.90 7.23
C TYR A 55 15.60 13.36 7.31
N ASN A 56 16.40 13.93 8.21
CA ASN A 56 17.77 13.50 8.47
C ASN A 56 18.17 13.85 9.91
N SER A 57 18.82 12.92 10.62
CA SER A 57 19.45 13.18 11.93
C SER A 57 20.99 13.20 11.90
N PHE A 58 21.61 12.93 10.75
CA PHE A 58 23.07 12.96 10.59
C PHE A 58 23.60 14.40 10.46
N SER A 59 24.56 14.78 11.30
CA SER A 59 25.16 16.12 11.33
C SER A 59 26.66 16.07 11.58
N THR A 60 27.41 17.04 11.04
CA THR A 60 28.84 17.24 11.32
C THR A 60 29.10 18.00 12.62
N THR A 61 28.07 18.58 13.26
CA THR A 61 28.20 19.37 14.50
C THR A 61 27.83 18.58 15.75
N GLU A 62 26.88 17.65 15.66
CA GLU A 62 26.25 16.99 16.79
C GLU A 62 25.85 15.55 16.45
N THR A 63 25.86 14.68 17.47
CA THR A 63 25.41 13.28 17.31
C THR A 63 24.00 13.16 17.86
N VAL A 64 23.01 13.04 16.96
CA VAL A 64 21.61 12.85 17.33
C VAL A 64 21.25 11.37 17.21
N ASN A 65 20.65 10.83 18.27
CA ASN A 65 20.06 9.49 18.26
C ASN A 65 18.53 9.58 18.23
N PRO A 66 17.83 8.69 17.50
CA PRO A 66 18.40 7.65 16.65
C PRO A 66 19.03 8.21 15.36
N LYS A 67 19.95 7.45 14.77
CA LYS A 67 20.63 7.78 13.51
C LYS A 67 19.81 7.29 12.32
N PHE A 68 19.26 8.21 11.53
CA PHE A 68 18.41 7.85 10.40
C PHE A 68 18.33 8.96 9.35
N PHE A 69 17.87 8.59 8.17
CA PHE A 69 17.33 9.53 7.18
C PHE A 69 16.12 8.91 6.48
N ILE A 70 15.25 9.73 5.93
CA ILE A 70 14.00 9.31 5.27
C ILE A 70 13.86 10.03 3.95
N ILE A 71 13.61 9.26 2.89
CA ILE A 71 13.34 9.75 1.53
C ILE A 71 11.89 9.45 1.13
N TYR A 72 11.31 10.27 0.27
CA TYR A 72 9.94 10.14 -0.23
C TYR A 72 9.91 10.15 -1.75
N ASN A 73 9.27 9.16 -2.36
CA ASN A 73 9.04 9.15 -3.80
C ASN A 73 7.74 9.89 -4.13
N LYS A 74 7.88 11.11 -4.67
CA LYS A 74 6.75 12.00 -4.97
C LYS A 74 5.85 11.49 -6.08
N PHE A 75 6.32 10.61 -6.97
CA PHE A 75 5.50 10.05 -8.06
C PHE A 75 4.81 8.73 -7.69
N ARG A 76 5.22 8.09 -6.59
CA ARG A 76 4.70 6.79 -6.12
C ARG A 76 3.93 6.89 -4.80
N GLY A 77 4.14 7.94 -4.00
CA GLY A 77 3.55 8.06 -2.67
C GLY A 77 4.25 7.20 -1.62
N LEU A 78 5.51 6.84 -1.82
CA LEU A 78 6.26 5.89 -0.98
C LEU A 78 7.21 6.63 -0.04
N LEU A 79 7.12 6.40 1.27
CA LEU A 79 8.00 6.94 2.29
C LEU A 79 8.94 5.84 2.78
N ARG A 80 10.24 5.99 2.56
CA ARG A 80 11.28 4.99 2.86
C ARG A 80 12.27 5.54 3.87
N ALA A 81 12.43 4.86 5.00
CA ALA A 81 13.35 5.24 6.06
C ALA A 81 14.55 4.28 6.12
N PHE A 82 15.74 4.83 6.38
CA PHE A 82 16.98 4.10 6.63
C PHE A 82 17.47 4.43 8.04
N PHE A 83 17.56 3.42 8.89
CA PHE A 83 18.01 3.52 10.28
C PHE A 83 19.37 2.85 10.43
N TYR A 84 20.32 3.52 11.07
CA TYR A 84 21.60 2.93 11.44
C TYR A 84 21.59 2.59 12.93
N LEU A 85 21.79 1.30 13.24
CA LEU A 85 22.14 0.88 14.60
C LEU A 85 23.66 0.93 14.72
N ASP A 86 24.17 1.62 15.75
CA ASP A 86 25.60 1.61 16.07
C ASP A 86 26.08 0.20 16.49
N PRO A 87 27.39 -0.09 16.40
CA PRO A 87 27.95 -1.28 17.01
C PRO A 87 27.72 -1.28 18.53
N ILE A 88 26.92 -2.22 19.01
CA ILE A 88 26.53 -2.40 20.41
C ILE A 88 26.47 -3.89 20.76
N SER A 89 26.35 -4.23 22.04
CA SER A 89 26.05 -5.61 22.47
C SER A 89 24.82 -6.16 21.74
N PRO A 90 24.78 -7.45 21.34
CA PRO A 90 23.67 -8.00 20.56
C PRO A 90 22.32 -7.81 21.28
N ILE A 91 21.43 -6.98 20.72
CA ILE A 91 20.03 -6.98 21.12
C ILE A 91 19.41 -8.27 20.56
N PRO A 92 18.77 -9.15 21.36
CA PRO A 92 18.20 -10.39 20.83
C PRO A 92 17.05 -10.12 19.84
N SER A 93 17.13 -10.70 18.63
CA SER A 93 16.05 -10.71 17.64
C SER A 93 15.99 -12.01 16.85
N THR A 94 14.78 -12.33 16.39
CA THR A 94 14.55 -13.18 15.22
C THR A 94 14.10 -12.38 14.01
N TYR A 95 13.46 -11.23 14.24
CA TYR A 95 12.92 -10.30 13.24
C TYR A 95 13.18 -8.85 13.66
N VAL A 96 13.26 -7.94 12.69
CA VAL A 96 13.16 -6.49 12.89
C VAL A 96 11.77 -6.06 12.47
N THR A 97 11.14 -5.23 13.30
CA THR A 97 9.82 -4.68 13.02
C THR A 97 9.87 -3.17 12.95
N HIS A 98 9.10 -2.60 12.03
CA HIS A 98 9.02 -1.15 11.79
C HIS A 98 7.56 -0.72 11.85
N SER A 99 7.23 0.35 12.57
CA SER A 99 5.86 0.84 12.70
C SER A 99 5.77 2.33 12.47
N LEU A 100 5.09 2.76 11.40
CA LEU A 100 4.74 4.17 11.20
C LEU A 100 3.36 4.42 11.80
N LYS A 101 3.27 5.38 12.71
CA LYS A 101 2.03 5.71 13.42
C LYS A 101 1.79 7.20 13.58
N LEU A 102 0.52 7.54 13.79
CA LEU A 102 0.09 8.82 14.33
C LEU A 102 0.29 8.77 15.85
N LYS A 103 1.12 9.67 16.37
CA LYS A 103 1.51 9.70 17.79
C LYS A 103 0.37 10.15 18.69
N ASP A 104 -0.43 11.09 18.19
CA ASP A 104 -1.59 11.65 18.87
C ASP A 104 -2.87 10.94 18.44
N ASN A 105 -4.01 11.24 19.09
CA ASN A 105 -5.33 10.74 18.66
C ASN A 105 -5.85 11.38 17.35
N ALA A 106 -4.94 11.81 16.47
CA ALA A 106 -5.21 12.28 15.12
C ALA A 106 -6.02 11.24 14.35
N SER A 107 -7.19 11.63 13.86
CA SER A 107 -8.08 10.77 13.08
C SER A 107 -7.99 11.18 11.61
N ILE A 108 -6.84 10.89 10.98
CA ILE A 108 -6.56 11.21 9.58
C ILE A 108 -6.19 9.98 8.74
N PRO A 109 -6.63 9.90 7.47
CA PRO A 109 -6.48 8.72 6.63
C PRO A 109 -5.09 8.56 6.00
N VAL A 110 -4.05 9.23 6.52
CA VAL A 110 -2.71 9.32 5.89
C VAL A 110 -2.02 7.95 5.78
N LEU A 111 -2.29 7.04 6.73
CA LEU A 111 -1.75 5.67 6.74
C LEU A 111 -2.69 4.63 6.12
N ASN A 112 -3.85 5.01 5.59
CA ASN A 112 -4.84 4.05 5.06
C ASN A 112 -4.32 3.22 3.88
N TYR A 113 -3.33 3.74 3.15
CA TYR A 113 -2.69 3.01 2.06
C TYR A 113 -1.54 2.13 2.57
N GLY A 114 -1.16 2.15 3.84
CA GLY A 114 0.05 1.48 4.29
C GLY A 114 0.04 -0.05 4.30
N SER A 115 -1.14 -0.71 4.37
CA SER A 115 -1.22 -2.18 4.46
C SER A 115 -2.37 -2.84 3.69
N ASP A 116 -3.47 -2.15 3.47
CA ASP A 116 -4.67 -2.79 2.92
C ASP A 116 -4.60 -2.85 1.39
N GLU A 117 -4.81 -4.03 0.83
CA GLU A 117 -4.91 -4.24 -0.62
C GLU A 117 -6.15 -3.55 -1.22
N ILE A 118 -7.20 -3.36 -0.42
CA ILE A 118 -8.39 -2.60 -0.77
C ILE A 118 -8.52 -1.49 0.27
N ALA A 119 -8.33 -0.24 -0.16
CA ALA A 119 -8.40 0.93 0.70
C ALA A 119 -9.82 1.16 1.22
N SER A 120 -9.93 1.52 2.51
CA SER A 120 -11.15 2.05 3.09
C SER A 120 -10.96 3.55 3.38
N LEU A 121 -11.97 4.36 3.09
CA LEU A 121 -11.98 5.80 3.35
C LEU A 121 -12.71 6.16 4.67
N VAL A 122 -13.44 5.20 5.26
CA VAL A 122 -14.10 5.37 6.57
C VAL A 122 -13.22 4.92 7.74
N LYS A 123 -12.23 4.06 7.47
CA LYS A 123 -11.17 3.71 8.41
C LYS A 123 -10.21 4.88 8.56
N ASN A 124 -9.63 5.08 9.74
CA ASN A 124 -8.43 5.89 9.94
C ASN A 124 -7.37 5.00 10.60
N ALA A 125 -6.42 4.49 9.81
CA ALA A 125 -5.32 3.70 10.31
C ALA A 125 -4.42 4.56 11.21
N LYS A 126 -4.40 4.28 12.52
CA LYS A 126 -3.50 4.97 13.46
C LYS A 126 -2.05 4.49 13.37
N GLU A 127 -1.84 3.25 12.94
CA GLU A 127 -0.53 2.62 12.84
C GLU A 127 -0.51 1.60 11.70
N ILE A 128 0.62 1.52 11.01
CA ILE A 128 0.96 0.51 10.02
C ILE A 128 2.32 -0.07 10.37
N SER A 129 2.40 -1.40 10.43
CA SER A 129 3.55 -2.12 10.95
C SER A 129 4.05 -3.16 9.97
N GLN A 130 5.37 -3.29 9.85
CA GLN A 130 6.08 -4.26 9.03
C GLN A 130 6.88 -5.22 9.89
N VAL A 131 6.89 -6.51 9.52
CA VAL A 131 7.80 -7.52 10.05
C VAL A 131 8.73 -7.94 8.91
N GLN A 132 10.04 -7.85 9.12
CA GLN A 132 11.05 -8.20 8.13
C GLN A 132 11.94 -9.37 8.63
N PRO A 133 12.37 -10.28 7.74
CA PRO A 133 13.11 -11.51 8.07
C PRO A 133 14.60 -11.26 8.38
N TYR A 134 14.91 -10.14 9.03
CA TYR A 134 16.28 -9.74 9.40
C TYR A 134 16.48 -9.74 10.90
N ARG A 135 17.72 -9.88 11.33
CA ARG A 135 18.11 -9.78 12.73
C ARG A 135 18.95 -8.54 12.97
N THR A 136 18.81 -7.98 14.16
CA THR A 136 19.75 -7.03 14.75
C THR A 136 21.17 -7.60 14.71
N SER A 137 22.13 -6.74 14.36
CA SER A 137 23.56 -7.03 14.33
C SER A 137 24.33 -6.15 15.33
N ALA A 138 25.32 -6.74 15.98
CA ALA A 138 26.23 -6.08 16.91
C ALA A 138 27.37 -5.28 16.23
N THR A 139 27.56 -5.45 14.92
CA THR A 139 28.71 -4.88 14.18
C THR A 139 28.44 -3.51 13.54
N GLY A 140 27.33 -2.87 13.91
CA GLY A 140 26.78 -1.70 13.23
C GLY A 140 26.12 -2.09 11.92
N CYS A 141 24.88 -1.68 11.69
CA CYS A 141 24.09 -2.15 10.54
C CYS A 141 22.95 -1.20 10.19
N TRP A 142 22.63 -1.11 8.90
CA TRP A 142 21.48 -0.39 8.38
C TRP A 142 20.25 -1.28 8.22
N TYR A 143 19.10 -0.80 8.69
CA TYR A 143 17.77 -1.38 8.48
C TYR A 143 16.92 -0.40 7.69
N ALA A 144 16.04 -0.88 6.83
CA ALA A 144 15.20 0.00 6.03
C ALA A 144 13.81 -0.58 5.77
N ALA A 145 12.81 0.29 5.83
CA ALA A 145 11.41 -0.05 5.59
C ALA A 145 10.73 1.04 4.76
N GLU A 146 9.64 0.67 4.09
CA GLU A 146 8.92 1.54 3.16
C GLU A 146 7.41 1.38 3.35
N PHE A 147 6.70 2.51 3.43
CA PHE A 147 5.25 2.55 3.54
C PHE A 147 4.63 3.41 2.43
N GLU A 148 3.47 2.99 1.90
CA GLU A 148 2.66 3.84 1.02
C GLU A 148 1.82 4.82 1.84
N ILE A 149 1.90 6.09 1.47
CA ILE A 149 1.21 7.22 2.11
C ILE A 149 0.04 7.68 1.25
N ASN A 150 -1.13 7.79 1.87
CA ASN A 150 -2.35 8.30 1.24
C ASN A 150 -2.32 9.83 1.15
N TYR A 151 -2.74 10.41 0.02
CA TYR A 151 -2.85 11.87 -0.09
C TYR A 151 -3.96 12.38 0.84
N THR A 152 -3.59 13.24 1.79
CA THR A 152 -4.53 13.76 2.78
C THR A 152 -4.52 15.29 2.74
N PRO A 153 -5.36 15.93 1.90
CA PRO A 153 -5.39 17.39 1.74
C PRO A 153 -5.54 18.17 3.05
N ALA A 154 -6.29 17.59 4.01
CA ALA A 154 -6.57 18.18 5.31
C ALA A 154 -5.30 18.53 6.12
N ILE A 155 -4.18 17.84 5.89
CA ILE A 155 -2.91 18.09 6.59
C ILE A 155 -2.48 19.57 6.47
N ARG A 156 -2.74 20.24 5.34
CA ARG A 156 -2.38 21.67 5.15
C ARG A 156 -2.94 22.60 6.22
N ASN A 157 -4.10 22.24 6.76
CA ASN A 157 -4.84 23.06 7.72
C ASN A 157 -4.68 22.54 9.16
N MET A 158 -3.98 21.43 9.37
CA MET A 158 -3.76 20.83 10.68
C MET A 158 -2.47 21.33 11.33
N PRO A 159 -2.52 21.79 12.59
CA PRO A 159 -1.31 22.04 13.37
C PRO A 159 -0.48 20.75 13.52
N ALA A 160 0.83 20.89 13.37
CA ALA A 160 1.79 19.80 13.51
C ALA A 160 1.65 19.01 14.83
N GLN A 161 1.33 19.69 15.94
CA GLN A 161 1.14 19.11 17.27
C GLN A 161 -0.05 18.15 17.38
N GLY A 162 -1.01 18.22 16.45
CA GLY A 162 -2.20 17.37 16.43
C GLY A 162 -2.17 16.30 15.33
N SER A 163 -0.99 16.04 14.75
CA SER A 163 -0.82 15.15 13.60
C SER A 163 0.53 14.43 13.55
N LEU A 164 1.33 14.48 14.63
CA LEU A 164 2.71 14.00 14.62
C LEU A 164 2.81 12.54 14.16
N LEU A 165 3.78 12.28 13.30
CA LEU A 165 4.17 10.92 12.93
C LEU A 165 5.25 10.43 13.89
N GLN A 166 5.24 9.14 14.22
CA GLN A 166 6.33 8.46 14.90
C GLN A 166 6.66 7.20 14.11
N TRP A 167 7.95 6.94 13.90
CA TRP A 167 8.42 5.73 13.22
C TRP A 167 9.18 4.87 14.22
N ASP A 168 8.54 3.83 14.75
CA ASP A 168 9.19 2.90 15.67
C ASP A 168 9.99 1.85 14.89
N VAL A 169 11.12 1.44 15.45
CA VAL A 169 11.92 0.29 14.99
C VAL A 169 12.18 -0.58 16.20
N ASN A 170 11.83 -1.85 16.13
CA ASN A 170 11.92 -2.78 17.25
C ASN A 170 12.70 -4.05 16.87
N SER A 171 13.48 -4.53 17.83
CA SER A 171 13.98 -5.90 17.90
C SER A 171 12.83 -6.81 18.32
N THR A 172 12.55 -7.90 17.63
CA THR A 172 11.42 -8.78 17.98
C THR A 172 11.81 -10.26 17.92
N ASN A 173 11.51 -10.99 19.01
CA ASN A 173 11.69 -12.44 19.11
C ASN A 173 10.33 -13.14 18.98
N ILE A 174 10.18 -13.97 17.96
CA ILE A 174 8.96 -14.74 17.68
C ILE A 174 9.32 -16.22 17.78
N SER A 175 8.67 -16.95 18.68
CA SER A 175 9.02 -18.34 19.02
C SER A 175 8.36 -19.38 18.11
N GLN A 176 7.12 -19.15 17.69
CA GLN A 176 6.37 -20.05 16.81
C GLN A 176 5.53 -19.25 15.82
N ILE A 177 5.44 -19.78 14.59
CA ILE A 177 4.70 -19.21 13.46
C ILE A 177 3.85 -20.35 12.89
N THR A 178 2.55 -20.23 13.13
CA THR A 178 1.53 -21.20 12.70
C THR A 178 0.66 -20.56 11.63
N ILE A 179 0.54 -21.20 10.47
CA ILE A 179 -0.26 -20.73 9.35
C ILE A 179 -1.33 -21.78 9.04
N ASN A 180 -2.59 -21.36 9.07
CA ASN A 180 -3.76 -22.25 8.91
C ASN A 180 -3.73 -23.48 9.84
N GLY A 181 -3.14 -23.35 11.04
CA GLY A 181 -2.99 -24.46 12.00
C GLY A 181 -1.78 -25.38 11.77
N THR A 182 -0.98 -25.15 10.72
CA THR A 182 0.29 -25.87 10.50
C THR A 182 1.47 -25.03 10.97
N SER A 183 2.36 -25.63 11.78
CA SER A 183 3.59 -24.99 12.21
C SER A 183 4.65 -25.05 11.10
N GLU A 184 4.94 -23.91 10.46
CA GLU A 184 5.89 -23.82 9.34
C GLU A 184 7.19 -23.06 9.69
N GLY A 185 7.34 -22.65 10.95
CA GLY A 185 8.63 -22.41 11.61
C GLY A 185 9.31 -21.05 11.38
N THR A 186 9.20 -20.40 10.22
CA THR A 186 9.84 -19.09 9.95
C THR A 186 9.07 -18.21 8.96
N ILE A 187 9.14 -16.89 9.13
CA ILE A 187 8.74 -15.90 8.12
C ILE A 187 9.96 -15.64 7.22
N LYS A 188 9.79 -15.76 5.89
CA LYS A 188 10.86 -15.58 4.90
C LYS A 188 10.75 -14.29 4.06
N GLY A 189 9.69 -13.51 4.23
CA GLY A 189 9.44 -12.27 3.48
C GLY A 189 8.91 -11.15 4.38
N THR A 190 8.62 -9.99 3.80
CA THR A 190 8.05 -8.85 4.56
C THR A 190 6.54 -8.98 4.68
N MET A 191 6.01 -8.86 5.91
CA MET A 191 4.57 -8.77 6.17
C MET A 191 4.19 -7.33 6.54
N THR A 192 2.97 -6.86 6.26
CA THR A 192 2.58 -5.46 6.50
C THR A 192 1.12 -5.33 6.92
N GLN A 193 0.85 -4.77 8.10
CA GLN A 193 -0.49 -4.75 8.70
C GLN A 193 -0.84 -3.42 9.37
N SER A 194 -2.11 -2.99 9.28
CA SER A 194 -2.66 -1.83 10.00
C SER A 194 -2.99 -2.19 11.46
N VAL A 195 -1.98 -2.60 12.24
CA VAL A 195 -2.13 -3.00 13.63
C VAL A 195 -0.99 -2.45 14.47
N ALA A 196 -1.25 -2.21 15.75
CA ALA A 196 -0.30 -1.57 16.66
C ALA A 196 0.76 -2.57 17.18
N GLY A 197 2.03 -2.32 16.89
CA GLY A 197 3.17 -3.08 17.40
C GLY A 197 3.25 -4.56 16.97
N PRO A 198 4.37 -5.23 17.29
CA PRO A 198 4.67 -6.58 16.79
C PRO A 198 3.71 -7.68 17.24
N GLU A 199 3.18 -7.61 18.46
CA GLU A 199 2.27 -8.62 19.03
C GLU A 199 0.97 -8.77 18.23
N ASN A 200 0.41 -7.65 17.76
CA ASN A 200 -0.85 -7.68 17.01
C ASN A 200 -0.67 -8.12 15.55
N ILE A 201 0.55 -8.06 14.99
CA ILE A 201 0.86 -8.52 13.63
C ILE A 201 0.77 -10.05 13.52
N LEU A 202 0.93 -10.78 14.62
CA LEU A 202 0.90 -12.24 14.62
C LEU A 202 -0.48 -12.83 14.88
N ASN A 203 -1.43 -12.03 15.38
CA ASN A 203 -2.77 -12.48 15.77
C ASN A 203 -3.88 -12.04 14.78
N SER A 204 -3.50 -11.80 13.52
CA SER A 204 -4.34 -11.18 12.51
C SER A 204 -4.26 -11.88 11.14
N SER A 205 -5.29 -11.75 10.32
CA SER A 205 -5.32 -12.29 8.95
C SER A 205 -4.22 -11.67 8.09
N LEU A 206 -3.39 -12.49 7.43
CA LEU A 206 -2.21 -11.99 6.75
C LEU A 206 -2.52 -10.97 5.65
N LYS A 207 -1.98 -9.76 5.84
CA LYS A 207 -1.82 -8.76 4.78
C LYS A 207 -0.34 -8.68 4.43
N GLY A 208 -0.02 -8.91 3.17
CA GLY A 208 1.34 -8.89 2.65
C GLY A 208 1.54 -7.73 1.69
N THR A 209 2.66 -7.01 1.85
CA THR A 209 3.21 -6.18 0.78
C THR A 209 4.44 -6.91 0.24
N VAL A 210 4.36 -7.35 -1.00
CA VAL A 210 5.46 -8.01 -1.71
C VAL A 210 6.16 -6.94 -2.55
N MET A 211 7.40 -6.65 -2.19
CA MET A 211 8.24 -5.68 -2.90
C MET A 211 9.21 -6.43 -3.81
N LEU A 212 9.17 -6.14 -5.12
CA LEU A 212 9.97 -6.85 -6.12
C LEU A 212 10.79 -5.87 -6.97
N TYR A 213 11.97 -6.29 -7.39
CA TYR A 213 12.90 -5.49 -8.18
C TYR A 213 13.71 -6.31 -9.19
N GLY A 214 13.91 -5.76 -10.40
CA GLY A 214 14.89 -6.26 -11.37
C GLY A 214 14.36 -6.41 -12.80
N LYS A 215 15.07 -7.21 -13.60
CA LYS A 215 14.80 -7.45 -15.03
C LYS A 215 13.94 -8.70 -15.30
N HIS A 216 14.01 -9.71 -14.43
CA HIS A 216 13.34 -11.01 -14.56
C HIS A 216 12.26 -11.21 -13.49
N LEU A 217 11.54 -10.14 -13.15
CA LEU A 217 10.62 -10.09 -12.01
C LEU A 217 9.63 -11.26 -11.97
N GLY A 218 8.99 -11.57 -13.10
CA GLY A 218 8.02 -12.66 -13.17
C GLY A 218 8.65 -14.03 -12.90
N ASP A 219 9.80 -14.33 -13.51
CA ASP A 219 10.50 -15.61 -13.34
C ASP A 219 11.06 -15.77 -11.92
N SER A 220 11.65 -14.71 -11.37
CA SER A 220 12.16 -14.69 -9.98
C SER A 220 11.02 -14.84 -8.97
N MET A 221 9.89 -14.16 -9.18
CA MET A 221 8.70 -14.27 -8.33
C MET A 221 8.04 -15.66 -8.46
N LEU A 222 7.96 -16.23 -9.68
CA LEU A 222 7.47 -17.59 -9.88
C LEU A 222 8.35 -18.62 -9.15
N LYS A 223 9.67 -18.45 -9.19
CA LYS A 223 10.60 -19.29 -8.43
C LYS A 223 10.35 -19.16 -6.93
N GLU A 224 10.32 -17.93 -6.40
CA GLU A 224 10.12 -17.67 -4.98
C GLU A 224 8.78 -18.23 -4.47
N ILE A 225 7.68 -18.02 -5.19
CA ILE A 225 6.36 -18.56 -4.80
C ILE A 225 6.33 -20.08 -4.83
N ASN A 226 7.00 -20.73 -5.79
CA ASN A 226 7.03 -22.19 -5.88
C ASN A 226 7.95 -22.82 -4.81
N GLU A 227 9.03 -22.15 -4.43
CA GLU A 227 9.94 -22.58 -3.36
C GLU A 227 9.39 -22.25 -1.95
N ASN A 228 8.51 -21.25 -1.83
CA ASN A 228 7.99 -20.76 -0.57
C ASN A 228 6.48 -21.06 -0.38
N LYS A 229 6.19 -22.22 0.23
CA LYS A 229 4.81 -22.69 0.52
C LYS A 229 3.94 -21.66 1.26
N LEU A 230 4.55 -20.82 2.09
CA LEU A 230 3.90 -19.77 2.90
C LEU A 230 3.15 -18.72 2.07
N ILE A 231 3.53 -18.51 0.81
CA ILE A 231 2.99 -17.47 -0.08
C ILE A 231 2.34 -18.04 -1.36
N LYS A 232 2.16 -19.36 -1.44
CA LYS A 232 1.66 -20.01 -2.66
C LYS A 232 0.14 -19.87 -2.80
N SER A 233 -0.29 -18.78 -3.45
CA SER A 233 -1.67 -18.57 -3.90
C SER A 233 -1.78 -18.52 -5.42
N GLU A 234 -2.92 -18.95 -5.96
CA GLU A 234 -3.21 -18.85 -7.40
C GLU A 234 -3.15 -17.40 -7.90
N TYR A 235 -3.66 -16.46 -7.10
CA TYR A 235 -3.57 -15.03 -7.39
C TYR A 235 -2.13 -14.56 -7.64
N LEU A 236 -1.20 -14.90 -6.75
CA LEU A 236 0.21 -14.51 -6.89
C LEU A 236 0.91 -15.25 -8.03
N LEU A 237 0.59 -16.54 -8.27
CA LEU A 237 1.09 -17.29 -9.42
C LEU A 237 0.60 -16.72 -10.76
N ASN A 238 -0.69 -16.37 -10.85
CA ASN A 238 -1.31 -15.77 -12.03
C ASN A 238 -0.73 -14.38 -12.31
N PHE A 239 -0.50 -13.57 -11.26
CA PHE A 239 0.20 -12.29 -11.38
C PHE A 239 1.64 -12.47 -11.87
N ALA A 240 2.43 -13.34 -11.22
CA ALA A 240 3.83 -13.58 -11.57
C ALA A 240 3.98 -14.11 -13.01
N SER A 241 3.11 -15.03 -13.44
CA SER A 241 3.06 -15.54 -14.82
C SER A 241 2.72 -14.44 -15.85
N SER A 242 1.88 -13.48 -15.48
CA SER A 242 1.50 -12.35 -16.34
C SER A 242 2.61 -11.32 -16.44
N LEU A 243 3.34 -11.12 -15.35
CA LEU A 243 4.53 -10.28 -15.31
C LEU A 243 5.69 -10.90 -16.12
N ALA A 244 5.87 -12.22 -16.09
CA ALA A 244 6.85 -12.94 -16.89
C ALA A 244 6.54 -12.86 -18.40
N SER A 245 5.26 -13.05 -18.78
CA SER A 245 4.84 -13.13 -20.18
C SER A 245 4.61 -11.77 -20.86
N GLY A 246 4.25 -10.71 -20.13
CA GLY A 246 3.90 -9.41 -20.72
C GLY A 246 4.23 -8.19 -19.88
N GLY A 247 5.10 -8.32 -18.87
CA GLY A 247 5.52 -7.22 -18.01
C GLY A 247 4.38 -6.57 -17.22
N TYR A 248 4.63 -5.37 -16.70
CA TYR A 248 3.63 -4.66 -15.88
C TYR A 248 2.33 -4.36 -16.64
N ALA A 249 2.35 -4.21 -17.97
CA ALA A 249 1.15 -3.93 -18.76
C ALA A 249 0.15 -5.10 -18.72
N ALA A 250 0.63 -6.34 -18.86
CA ALA A 250 -0.21 -7.54 -18.71
C ALA A 250 -0.59 -7.83 -17.25
N ALA A 251 0.27 -7.45 -16.30
CA ALA A 251 0.07 -7.74 -14.88
C ALA A 251 -0.86 -6.73 -14.16
N ALA A 252 -0.86 -5.45 -14.54
CA ALA A 252 -1.62 -4.39 -13.88
C ALA A 252 -3.15 -4.60 -13.92
N GLY A 253 -3.67 -5.25 -14.97
CA GLY A 253 -5.09 -5.60 -15.07
C GLY A 253 -5.54 -6.72 -14.13
N LYS A 254 -4.61 -7.44 -13.49
CA LYS A 254 -4.87 -8.64 -12.67
C LYS A 254 -4.65 -8.44 -11.17
N VAL A 255 -4.35 -7.22 -10.73
CA VAL A 255 -4.15 -6.86 -9.31
C VAL A 255 -5.21 -5.89 -8.82
N LEU A 256 -5.39 -5.82 -7.51
CA LEU A 256 -6.28 -4.85 -6.87
C LEU A 256 -5.52 -3.62 -6.35
N SER A 257 -4.31 -3.80 -5.80
CA SER A 257 -3.44 -2.67 -5.48
C SER A 257 -1.97 -2.97 -5.77
N ALA A 258 -1.37 -2.16 -6.65
CA ALA A 258 0.07 -2.19 -6.91
C ALA A 258 0.58 -0.83 -7.39
N ILE A 259 1.86 -0.55 -7.17
CA ILE A 259 2.59 0.54 -7.80
C ILE A 259 3.72 -0.08 -8.62
N PHE A 260 3.75 0.21 -9.92
CA PHE A 260 4.81 -0.20 -10.84
C PHE A 260 5.64 1.04 -11.20
N GLY A 261 6.93 1.01 -10.88
CA GLY A 261 7.90 2.06 -11.18
C GLY A 261 9.20 1.49 -11.72
N GLY A 262 10.26 2.30 -11.70
CA GLY A 262 11.53 1.97 -12.36
C GLY A 262 11.59 2.50 -13.80
N SER A 263 12.60 2.09 -14.55
CA SER A 263 12.86 2.57 -15.91
C SER A 263 11.78 2.11 -16.90
N SER A 264 11.38 2.99 -17.82
CA SER A 264 10.58 2.60 -18.99
C SER A 264 11.36 1.73 -19.98
N THR A 265 12.69 1.74 -19.90
CA THR A 265 13.56 0.77 -20.59
C THR A 265 13.74 -0.48 -19.72
N THR A 266 13.82 -1.64 -20.38
CA THR A 266 13.63 -3.00 -19.81
C THR A 266 14.80 -3.52 -18.96
N THR A 267 15.36 -2.71 -18.07
CA THR A 267 16.55 -3.04 -17.27
C THR A 267 16.29 -3.11 -15.77
N SER A 268 15.46 -2.22 -15.21
CA SER A 268 15.08 -2.26 -13.79
C SER A 268 13.64 -1.78 -13.58
N GLN A 269 12.73 -2.69 -13.25
CA GLN A 269 11.37 -2.39 -12.79
C GLN A 269 11.27 -2.60 -11.28
N VAL A 270 10.44 -1.79 -10.62
CA VAL A 270 10.12 -1.84 -9.19
C VAL A 270 8.63 -2.09 -9.04
N ILE A 271 8.23 -3.07 -8.23
CA ILE A 271 6.81 -3.34 -7.95
C ILE A 271 6.57 -3.35 -6.44
N ASN A 272 5.71 -2.46 -5.98
CA ASN A 272 5.09 -2.54 -4.66
C ASN A 272 3.71 -3.19 -4.86
N LEU A 273 3.60 -4.49 -4.62
CA LEU A 273 2.35 -5.25 -4.73
C LEU A 273 1.75 -5.46 -3.35
N LYS A 274 0.46 -5.18 -3.18
CA LYS A 274 -0.28 -5.63 -1.99
C LYS A 274 -1.12 -6.84 -2.32
N SER A 275 -1.08 -7.83 -1.45
CA SER A 275 -1.83 -9.06 -1.57
C SER A 275 -2.37 -9.46 -0.20
N THR A 276 -3.69 -9.57 -0.08
CA THR A 276 -4.36 -10.13 1.10
C THR A 276 -4.62 -11.60 0.83
N THR A 277 -3.79 -12.47 1.39
CA THR A 277 -3.99 -13.92 1.37
C THR A 277 -4.83 -14.33 2.58
N SER A 278 -5.71 -15.32 2.40
CA SER A 278 -6.67 -15.75 3.44
C SER A 278 -6.05 -16.56 4.60
N TYR A 279 -4.71 -16.57 4.71
CA TYR A 279 -3.98 -17.29 5.74
C TYR A 279 -4.24 -16.70 7.14
N LYS A 280 -4.66 -17.56 8.07
CA LYS A 280 -4.64 -17.26 9.50
C LYS A 280 -3.22 -17.48 10.01
N LEU A 281 -2.50 -16.41 10.31
CA LEU A 281 -1.28 -16.46 11.12
C LEU A 281 -1.70 -16.50 12.60
N SER A 282 -0.99 -17.32 13.39
CA SER A 282 -0.88 -17.19 14.83
C SER A 282 0.57 -17.37 15.26
N GLY A 283 0.99 -16.66 16.30
CA GLY A 283 2.34 -16.74 16.83
C GLY A 283 2.54 -15.90 18.09
N SER A 284 3.51 -16.30 18.91
CA SER A 284 3.87 -15.64 20.16
C SER A 284 5.14 -14.80 20.01
N VAL A 285 5.03 -13.51 20.33
CA VAL A 285 6.20 -12.67 20.62
C VAL A 285 6.67 -13.03 22.03
N ASN A 286 7.94 -13.40 22.16
CA ASN A 286 8.58 -13.63 23.47
C ASN A 286 9.04 -12.31 24.08
N ASP A 287 9.75 -11.51 23.28
CA ASP A 287 10.35 -10.24 23.68
C ASP A 287 10.30 -9.24 22.51
N SER A 288 10.12 -7.97 22.85
CA SER A 288 10.24 -6.85 21.91
C SER A 288 10.94 -5.67 22.57
N TYR A 289 11.96 -5.13 21.91
CA TYR A 289 12.74 -3.98 22.40
C TYR A 289 12.72 -2.85 21.38
N LEU A 290 12.37 -1.64 21.83
CA LEU A 290 12.39 -0.44 21.00
C LEU A 290 13.84 0.02 20.77
N ILE A 291 14.23 0.11 19.50
CA ILE A 291 15.58 0.52 19.04
C ILE A 291 15.58 2.01 18.67
N ALA A 292 14.56 2.46 17.94
CA ALA A 292 14.42 3.84 17.47
C ALA A 292 12.94 4.25 17.47
N ALA A 293 12.67 5.53 17.73
CA ALA A 293 11.33 6.12 17.66
C ALA A 293 11.37 7.63 17.34
N PRO A 294 11.98 8.09 16.22
CA PRO A 294 11.93 9.49 15.84
C PRO A 294 10.49 9.99 15.70
N VAL A 295 10.26 11.18 16.27
CA VAL A 295 9.02 11.94 16.13
C VAL A 295 9.22 12.93 14.99
N LEU A 296 8.30 12.91 14.03
CA LEU A 296 8.42 13.59 12.75
C LEU A 296 7.26 14.56 12.58
N VAL A 297 7.56 15.82 12.26
CA VAL A 297 6.54 16.81 11.93
C VAL A 297 6.02 16.54 10.52
N PRO A 298 4.71 16.29 10.30
CA PRO A 298 4.22 15.85 9.00
C PRO A 298 4.47 16.89 7.89
N PRO A 299 4.86 16.48 6.68
CA PRO A 299 5.09 17.39 5.58
C PRO A 299 3.81 18.12 5.15
N GLY A 300 3.91 19.44 5.07
CA GLY A 300 2.79 20.34 4.75
C GLY A 300 1.87 20.68 5.93
N ALA A 301 2.12 20.20 7.16
CA ALA A 301 1.36 20.61 8.34
C ALA A 301 1.62 22.07 8.72
N SER A 302 0.62 22.74 9.31
CA SER A 302 0.75 24.13 9.77
C SER A 302 1.43 24.24 11.14
N ASN A 303 1.94 25.43 11.49
CA ASN A 303 2.56 25.74 12.79
C ASN A 303 3.70 24.80 13.24
N SER A 304 4.43 24.23 12.26
CA SER A 304 5.49 23.23 12.43
C SER A 304 6.59 23.61 13.43
N SER A 305 7.00 24.88 13.44
CA SER A 305 8.06 25.43 14.30
C SER A 305 7.80 25.23 15.79
N ASN A 306 6.53 25.30 16.18
CA ASN A 306 6.10 25.25 17.58
C ASN A 306 5.91 23.79 18.07
N SER A 307 6.19 22.80 17.22
CA SER A 307 5.92 21.39 17.53
C SER A 307 7.06 20.71 18.29
N LEU A 308 6.87 19.43 18.61
CA LEU A 308 7.91 18.52 19.06
C LEU A 308 8.23 17.53 17.94
N GLY A 309 9.50 17.19 17.75
CA GLY A 309 9.96 16.31 16.69
C GLY A 309 10.81 17.03 15.63
N ILE A 310 11.07 16.35 14.52
CA ILE A 310 12.01 16.77 13.49
C ILE A 310 11.25 17.40 12.31
N LEU A 311 11.70 18.56 11.85
CA LEU A 311 11.12 19.30 10.73
C LEU A 311 11.52 18.68 9.38
N PRO A 312 10.60 18.61 8.40
CA PRO A 312 10.89 18.07 7.09
C PRO A 312 11.63 19.08 6.19
N LEU A 313 12.59 18.60 5.40
CA LEU A 313 13.20 19.32 4.27
C LEU A 313 12.23 19.43 3.10
N TYR A 314 11.59 18.31 2.71
CA TYR A 314 10.46 18.30 1.79
C TYR A 314 9.17 18.66 2.55
N ASN A 315 8.81 19.94 2.62
CA ASN A 315 7.62 20.40 3.37
C ASN A 315 6.39 20.64 2.47
N LYS A 316 5.98 19.61 1.73
CA LYS A 316 4.78 19.56 0.87
C LYS A 316 3.95 18.33 1.25
N VAL A 317 2.63 18.35 1.02
CA VAL A 317 1.77 17.24 1.49
C VAL A 317 2.16 15.93 0.77
N LEU A 318 2.24 14.84 1.53
CA LEU A 318 2.58 13.51 1.01
C LEU A 318 1.39 12.82 0.33
N GLY A 319 1.70 11.77 -0.46
CA GLY A 319 0.74 10.96 -1.21
C GLY A 319 0.39 11.55 -2.58
N VAL A 320 0.04 10.70 -3.54
CA VAL A 320 -0.24 11.10 -4.94
C VAL A 320 -1.70 11.49 -5.15
N PHE A 321 -2.63 10.69 -4.62
CA PHE A 321 -4.07 10.90 -4.79
C PHE A 321 -4.88 10.24 -3.65
N THR A 322 -6.15 10.65 -3.52
CA THR A 322 -7.19 9.99 -2.72
C THR A 322 -8.55 10.14 -3.41
N LEU A 323 -9.61 9.59 -2.83
CA LEU A 323 -10.99 10.00 -3.12
C LEU A 323 -11.52 10.90 -1.99
N ASP A 324 -12.49 11.75 -2.31
CA ASP A 324 -13.16 12.62 -1.31
C ASP A 324 -14.19 11.86 -0.45
N LYS A 325 -14.81 10.81 -1.01
CA LYS A 325 -15.93 10.04 -0.44
C LYS A 325 -15.83 8.57 -0.83
N THR A 326 -16.51 7.73 -0.06
CA THR A 326 -16.66 6.31 -0.42
C THR A 326 -17.55 6.17 -1.65
N PRO A 327 -17.10 5.51 -2.73
CA PRO A 327 -17.92 5.29 -3.91
C PRO A 327 -19.20 4.52 -3.58
N ILE A 328 -20.30 4.88 -4.24
CA ILE A 328 -21.61 4.25 -4.09
C ILE A 328 -21.96 3.52 -5.39
N VAL A 329 -22.51 2.30 -5.28
CA VAL A 329 -23.19 1.60 -6.37
C VAL A 329 -24.68 1.47 -6.08
N ASN A 330 -25.50 1.46 -7.13
CA ASN A 330 -26.89 1.03 -7.04
C ASN A 330 -26.95 -0.47 -7.34
N ALA A 331 -27.62 -1.22 -6.46
CA ALA A 331 -27.99 -2.61 -6.71
C ALA A 331 -29.44 -2.65 -7.21
N THR A 332 -29.67 -3.26 -8.38
CA THR A 332 -31.02 -3.60 -8.85
C THR A 332 -31.21 -5.09 -8.69
N ALA A 333 -32.28 -5.51 -8.03
CA ALA A 333 -32.67 -6.92 -7.98
C ALA A 333 -33.73 -7.24 -9.03
N LYS A 334 -33.69 -8.47 -9.54
CA LYS A 334 -34.82 -9.10 -10.23
C LYS A 334 -35.56 -9.97 -9.23
N GLU A 335 -36.88 -9.87 -9.26
CA GLU A 335 -37.75 -10.81 -8.58
C GLU A 335 -37.84 -12.08 -9.44
N GLU A 336 -37.34 -13.21 -8.92
CA GLU A 336 -37.45 -14.51 -9.57
C GLU A 336 -38.45 -15.38 -8.81
N TRP A 337 -39.43 -15.89 -9.55
CA TRP A 337 -40.52 -16.70 -9.00
C TRP A 337 -40.19 -18.19 -9.11
N TYR A 338 -40.10 -18.84 -7.96
CA TYR A 338 -39.89 -20.27 -7.86
C TYR A 338 -41.22 -20.95 -7.51
N THR A 339 -41.36 -22.19 -7.95
CA THR A 339 -42.48 -23.06 -7.58
C THR A 339 -41.88 -24.37 -7.12
N GLU A 340 -41.88 -24.61 -5.82
CA GLU A 340 -41.58 -25.93 -5.29
C GLU A 340 -42.80 -26.81 -5.52
N ARG A 341 -42.61 -27.85 -6.34
CA ARG A 341 -43.66 -28.81 -6.64
C ARG A 341 -43.82 -29.72 -5.42
N GLY A 342 -44.96 -29.59 -4.75
CA GLY A 342 -45.26 -30.37 -3.53
C GLY A 342 -45.32 -31.88 -3.79
N MET A 343 -45.35 -32.67 -2.72
CA MET A 343 -45.66 -34.10 -2.86
C MET A 343 -47.09 -34.28 -3.41
N PRO A 344 -47.42 -35.42 -4.04
CA PRO A 344 -48.76 -35.64 -4.60
C PRO A 344 -49.88 -35.50 -3.55
N GLY A 345 -50.55 -34.33 -3.53
CA GLY A 345 -51.57 -33.96 -2.55
C GLY A 345 -51.40 -32.55 -1.97
N ASP A 346 -50.20 -32.00 -1.99
CA ASP A 346 -49.91 -30.64 -1.51
C ASP A 346 -50.25 -29.57 -2.57
N ARG A 347 -50.42 -28.32 -2.11
CA ARG A 347 -50.50 -27.17 -3.01
C ARG A 347 -49.09 -26.70 -3.34
N ASP A 348 -48.82 -26.44 -4.63
CA ASP A 348 -47.57 -25.82 -5.07
C ASP A 348 -47.35 -24.48 -4.33
N GLU A 349 -46.27 -24.37 -3.57
CA GLU A 349 -45.87 -23.13 -2.91
C GLU A 349 -45.09 -22.25 -3.88
N ARG A 350 -45.52 -20.99 -4.02
CA ARG A 350 -44.82 -19.97 -4.79
C ARG A 350 -44.12 -19.02 -3.84
N PHE A 351 -42.81 -18.89 -4.00
CA PHE A 351 -42.01 -17.87 -3.33
C PHE A 351 -41.21 -17.07 -4.36
N SER A 352 -41.03 -15.79 -4.06
CA SER A 352 -40.18 -14.88 -4.81
C SER A 352 -38.84 -14.70 -4.11
N ILE A 353 -37.75 -14.74 -4.86
CA ILE A 353 -36.42 -14.36 -4.38
C ILE A 353 -35.99 -13.09 -5.13
N TYR A 354 -35.57 -12.06 -4.39
CA TYR A 354 -34.95 -10.87 -4.96
C TYR A 354 -33.45 -11.12 -5.18
N ASN A 355 -33.11 -11.57 -6.38
CA ASN A 355 -31.72 -11.81 -6.79
C ASN A 355 -31.09 -10.51 -7.32
N PRO A 356 -30.01 -9.98 -6.69
CA PRO A 356 -29.29 -8.81 -7.20
C PRO A 356 -28.75 -9.10 -8.60
N SER A 357 -29.29 -8.40 -9.61
CA SER A 357 -29.01 -8.65 -11.02
C SER A 357 -27.98 -7.70 -11.62
N ASP A 358 -27.96 -6.44 -11.16
CA ASP A 358 -27.07 -5.38 -11.65
C ASP A 358 -26.42 -4.61 -10.49
N TYR A 359 -25.14 -4.29 -10.61
CA TYR A 359 -24.45 -3.30 -9.76
C TYR A 359 -23.89 -2.17 -10.64
N ARG A 360 -24.38 -0.93 -10.42
CA ARG A 360 -24.03 0.24 -11.25
C ARG A 360 -23.40 1.34 -10.40
N LEU A 361 -22.19 1.77 -10.75
CA LEU A 361 -21.52 2.87 -10.07
C LEU A 361 -22.29 4.19 -10.23
N VAL A 362 -22.57 4.85 -9.11
CA VAL A 362 -23.12 6.21 -9.07
C VAL A 362 -21.97 7.18 -9.34
N GLN A 363 -21.82 7.59 -10.60
CA GLN A 363 -20.66 8.34 -11.11
C GLN A 363 -20.28 9.57 -10.28
N ASN A 364 -21.28 10.32 -9.78
CA ASN A 364 -21.06 11.54 -9.01
C ASN A 364 -21.00 11.32 -7.48
N SER A 365 -20.85 10.07 -7.01
CA SER A 365 -20.78 9.76 -5.56
C SER A 365 -19.42 10.07 -4.93
N TYR A 366 -18.37 10.26 -5.75
CA TYR A 366 -17.02 10.60 -5.33
C TYR A 366 -16.28 11.41 -6.41
N ASN A 367 -15.19 12.03 -6.02
CA ASN A 367 -14.21 12.72 -6.86
C ASN A 367 -12.82 12.14 -6.61
N ILE A 368 -12.00 12.02 -7.67
CA ILE A 368 -10.58 11.69 -7.53
C ILE A 368 -9.82 12.98 -7.21
N LEU A 369 -9.21 13.05 -6.03
CA LEU A 369 -8.40 14.17 -5.59
C LEU A 369 -6.93 13.86 -5.82
N PHE A 370 -6.33 14.47 -6.85
CA PHE A 370 -4.89 14.44 -7.06
C PHE A 370 -4.18 15.50 -6.21
N ASN A 371 -2.94 15.21 -5.78
CA ASN A 371 -2.15 16.17 -5.01
C ASN A 371 -1.56 17.27 -5.93
N PRO A 372 -1.97 18.54 -5.80
CA PRO A 372 -1.52 19.62 -6.68
C PRO A 372 -0.04 19.97 -6.48
N ASP A 373 0.58 19.56 -5.37
CA ASP A 373 2.04 19.71 -5.17
C ASP A 373 2.85 18.83 -6.14
N ILE A 374 2.23 17.78 -6.68
CA ILE A 374 2.84 16.75 -7.54
C ILE A 374 2.22 16.81 -8.95
N ILE A 375 0.89 16.76 -9.05
CA ILE A 375 0.16 16.77 -10.32
C ILE A 375 -0.12 18.22 -10.73
N ASN A 376 0.76 18.75 -11.58
CA ASN A 376 0.74 20.14 -12.06
C ASN A 376 1.63 20.28 -13.32
N THR A 377 1.69 21.49 -13.88
CA THR A 377 2.45 21.81 -15.09
C THR A 377 3.90 22.24 -14.85
N SER A 378 4.40 22.24 -13.60
CA SER A 378 5.78 22.65 -13.31
C SER A 378 6.79 21.59 -13.77
N PRO A 379 8.06 21.96 -14.05
CA PRO A 379 9.09 21.00 -14.48
C PRO A 379 9.32 19.85 -13.50
N ASP A 380 9.26 20.12 -12.19
CA ASP A 380 9.42 19.12 -11.11
C ASP A 380 8.13 18.33 -10.79
N GLY A 381 7.02 18.68 -11.44
CA GLY A 381 5.73 18.02 -11.31
C GLY A 381 5.56 16.83 -12.27
N ALA A 382 4.33 16.34 -12.33
CA ALA A 382 3.89 15.28 -13.22
C ALA A 382 2.47 15.57 -13.73
N ARG A 383 2.07 14.83 -14.76
CA ARG A 383 0.68 14.75 -15.22
C ARG A 383 0.13 13.33 -15.06
N VAL A 384 -1.19 13.21 -15.14
CA VAL A 384 -1.91 11.93 -15.15
C VAL A 384 -2.22 11.53 -16.59
N GLU A 385 -1.90 10.31 -16.96
CA GLU A 385 -2.28 9.67 -18.23
C GLU A 385 -2.99 8.34 -17.97
N ASN A 386 -3.69 7.79 -18.98
CA ASN A 386 -4.23 6.43 -18.96
C ASN A 386 -5.10 6.10 -17.73
N LEU A 387 -5.91 7.06 -17.28
CA LEU A 387 -6.85 6.90 -16.18
C LEU A 387 -7.99 5.95 -16.57
N LYS A 388 -8.16 4.89 -15.77
CA LYS A 388 -9.20 3.87 -15.92
C LYS A 388 -9.90 3.65 -14.59
N GLN A 389 -11.22 3.47 -14.64
CA GLN A 389 -12.07 3.14 -13.50
C GLN A 389 -12.85 1.85 -13.83
N GLU A 390 -12.84 0.89 -12.92
CA GLU A 390 -13.36 -0.46 -13.14
C GLU A 390 -14.12 -0.92 -11.90
N LEU A 391 -15.29 -1.54 -12.09
CA LEU A 391 -15.97 -2.28 -11.04
C LEU A 391 -15.41 -3.71 -11.06
N VAL A 392 -14.81 -4.14 -9.96
CA VAL A 392 -14.11 -5.42 -9.85
C VAL A 392 -14.73 -6.26 -8.76
N GLN A 393 -15.03 -7.52 -9.09
CA GLN A 393 -15.48 -8.54 -8.14
C GLN A 393 -14.35 -9.53 -7.84
N ARG A 394 -14.24 -9.96 -6.58
CA ARG A 394 -13.31 -11.01 -6.12
C ARG A 394 -14.11 -12.19 -5.58
N GLU A 395 -13.76 -13.40 -6.01
CA GLU A 395 -14.32 -14.64 -5.43
C GLU A 395 -13.56 -15.13 -4.20
N LYS A 396 -14.11 -16.18 -3.56
CA LYS A 396 -13.68 -16.74 -2.28
C LYS A 396 -12.22 -17.22 -2.26
N ASP A 397 -11.69 -17.62 -3.41
CA ASP A 397 -10.32 -18.12 -3.57
C ASP A 397 -9.32 -17.05 -4.06
N GLY A 398 -9.73 -15.78 -4.10
CA GLY A 398 -8.88 -14.64 -4.43
C GLY A 398 -8.72 -14.36 -5.93
N ASN A 399 -9.23 -15.23 -6.80
CA ASN A 399 -9.25 -15.01 -8.24
C ASN A 399 -10.15 -13.81 -8.62
N LEU A 400 -9.66 -12.99 -9.57
CA LEU A 400 -10.43 -11.91 -10.20
C LEU A 400 -11.12 -12.48 -11.43
N ILE A 401 -12.43 -12.63 -11.36
CA ILE A 401 -13.23 -13.29 -12.40
C ILE A 401 -14.00 -12.28 -13.25
N ASN A 402 -14.33 -11.14 -12.65
CA ASN A 402 -15.30 -10.19 -13.17
C ASN A 402 -14.74 -8.76 -13.05
N VAL A 403 -14.09 -8.30 -14.12
CA VAL A 403 -13.56 -6.95 -14.28
C VAL A 403 -14.39 -6.24 -15.34
N PHE A 404 -15.29 -5.37 -14.90
CA PHE A 404 -16.11 -4.59 -15.80
C PHE A 404 -15.48 -3.20 -15.98
N PRO A 405 -14.96 -2.87 -17.17
CA PRO A 405 -14.58 -1.50 -17.44
C PRO A 405 -15.85 -0.65 -17.33
N ILE A 406 -15.83 0.35 -16.44
CA ILE A 406 -16.89 1.34 -16.39
C ILE A 406 -16.61 2.27 -17.55
N ASN A 407 -17.01 1.84 -18.75
CA ASN A 407 -16.81 2.58 -19.98
C ASN A 407 -17.54 3.92 -19.87
N TYR A 408 -16.81 4.99 -19.52
CA TYR A 408 -16.78 6.24 -20.27
C TYR A 408 -15.44 6.96 -20.06
N GLU A 409 -15.05 7.72 -21.08
CA GLU A 409 -13.72 8.32 -21.26
C GLU A 409 -13.55 9.59 -20.39
N PHE A 410 -12.38 9.74 -19.77
CA PHE A 410 -11.81 11.07 -19.50
C PHE A 410 -10.57 11.24 -20.37
N SER A 411 -10.70 11.97 -21.48
CA SER A 411 -9.57 12.48 -22.25
C SER A 411 -9.96 13.84 -22.82
N SER A 412 -9.02 14.79 -22.85
CA SER A 412 -9.31 16.15 -23.28
C SER A 412 -9.66 16.27 -24.77
N HIS A 413 -9.28 15.29 -25.61
CA HIS A 413 -9.62 15.25 -27.05
C HIS A 413 -9.77 13.79 -27.58
N TYR A 414 -10.97 13.45 -28.08
CA TYR A 414 -11.45 12.41 -29.03
C TYR A 414 -10.46 11.35 -29.63
N ARG A 415 -10.82 10.09 -29.99
CA ARG A 415 -12.06 9.24 -29.95
C ARG A 415 -11.73 7.78 -30.40
N ILE A 416 -12.46 6.73 -29.95
CA ILE A 416 -13.03 5.57 -30.74
C ILE A 416 -13.30 4.27 -29.90
N THR A 417 -14.43 3.62 -30.21
CA THR A 417 -15.14 2.47 -29.59
C THR A 417 -14.50 1.09 -29.90
N VAL A 418 -14.69 -0.03 -29.16
CA VAL A 418 -15.79 -1.07 -29.10
C VAL A 418 -15.31 -2.13 -28.07
N GLY A 419 -16.08 -2.95 -27.33
CA GLY A 419 -17.52 -3.30 -27.19
C GLY A 419 -17.68 -4.19 -25.92
N ASN A 420 -18.68 -5.06 -25.70
CA ASN A 420 -19.94 -5.36 -26.40
C ASN A 420 -21.13 -4.92 -25.53
N ILE A 421 -22.21 -4.47 -26.16
CA ILE A 421 -23.41 -3.94 -25.51
C ILE A 421 -24.48 -5.03 -25.46
N GLY A 422 -25.00 -5.33 -24.26
CA GLY A 422 -26.27 -6.07 -24.11
C GLY A 422 -27.41 -5.28 -24.78
N TRP A 423 -28.42 -5.98 -25.30
CA TRP A 423 -29.37 -5.51 -26.34
C TRP A 423 -30.24 -4.26 -26.01
N ASP A 424 -30.04 -3.66 -24.84
CA ASP A 424 -30.79 -2.56 -24.23
C ASP A 424 -29.93 -1.31 -23.91
N GLY A 425 -28.63 -1.32 -24.28
CA GLY A 425 -27.81 -0.09 -24.31
C GLY A 425 -27.37 0.46 -22.95
N ASN A 426 -27.38 -0.36 -21.90
CA ASN A 426 -27.53 0.15 -20.54
C ASN A 426 -26.52 -0.43 -19.51
N GLY A 427 -25.22 -0.23 -19.72
CA GLY A 427 -24.16 -0.47 -18.71
C GLY A 427 -23.64 -1.91 -18.59
N GLY A 428 -22.58 -2.09 -17.80
CA GLY A 428 -21.97 -3.41 -17.52
C GLY A 428 -22.75 -4.25 -16.50
N TYR A 429 -22.63 -5.56 -16.60
CA TYR A 429 -23.47 -6.58 -15.93
C TYR A 429 -22.65 -7.54 -15.07
N ILE A 430 -23.12 -7.93 -13.87
CA ILE A 430 -22.42 -8.93 -13.02
C ILE A 430 -23.43 -9.86 -12.33
N PRO A 431 -23.40 -11.19 -12.57
CA PRO A 431 -24.18 -12.17 -11.80
C PRO A 431 -23.56 -12.49 -10.43
N GLN A 432 -24.42 -12.96 -9.53
CA GLN A 432 -24.13 -13.18 -8.09
C GLN A 432 -23.37 -14.49 -7.80
N PRO A 433 -22.56 -14.55 -6.72
CA PRO A 433 -22.14 -15.79 -6.07
C PRO A 433 -22.96 -16.06 -4.79
N ALA A 434 -23.21 -17.33 -4.47
CA ALA A 434 -24.15 -17.75 -3.43
C ALA A 434 -23.63 -17.56 -1.97
N SER A 435 -24.14 -16.52 -1.29
CA SER A 435 -24.19 -16.31 0.19
C SER A 435 -22.85 -16.24 0.98
N PRO A 436 -22.85 -15.66 2.21
CA PRO A 436 -23.93 -14.94 2.92
C PRO A 436 -23.74 -13.41 2.89
N SER A 437 -24.74 -12.66 3.39
CA SER A 437 -24.80 -11.17 3.54
C SER A 437 -23.80 -10.36 2.69
N PRO A 438 -24.24 -9.70 1.60
CA PRO A 438 -23.36 -8.85 0.78
C PRO A 438 -22.90 -7.56 1.51
N TRP A 439 -23.24 -7.42 2.79
CA TRP A 439 -22.98 -6.25 3.63
C TRP A 439 -22.11 -6.60 4.83
N ASP A 440 -21.04 -5.82 5.02
CA ASP A 440 -20.45 -5.62 6.34
C ASP A 440 -21.39 -4.69 7.13
N SER A 441 -22.18 -5.26 8.04
CA SER A 441 -23.22 -4.54 8.79
C SER A 441 -22.67 -3.42 9.68
N ASN A 442 -21.36 -3.45 10.00
CA ASN A 442 -20.72 -2.46 10.86
C ASN A 442 -20.22 -1.24 10.09
N GLU A 443 -19.85 -1.39 8.80
CA GLU A 443 -19.36 -0.29 7.95
C GLU A 443 -20.35 0.14 6.84
N GLN A 444 -21.43 -0.63 6.62
CA GLN A 444 -22.36 -0.53 5.47
C GLN A 444 -21.65 -0.66 4.11
N LEU A 445 -20.58 -1.45 4.05
CA LEU A 445 -19.78 -1.65 2.84
C LEU A 445 -20.10 -2.98 2.18
N MET A 446 -20.02 -3.00 0.85
CA MET A 446 -20.19 -4.22 0.08
C MET A 446 -19.01 -5.18 0.30
N THR A 447 -19.32 -6.45 0.48
CA THR A 447 -18.33 -7.53 0.47
C THR A 447 -18.15 -8.07 -0.96
N GLY A 448 -16.90 -8.33 -1.36
CA GLY A 448 -16.57 -8.92 -2.67
C GLY A 448 -16.55 -7.97 -3.88
N PHE A 449 -17.07 -6.74 -3.79
CA PHE A 449 -17.07 -5.76 -4.88
C PHE A 449 -16.29 -4.48 -4.54
N PHE A 450 -15.50 -3.98 -5.49
CA PHE A 450 -14.56 -2.87 -5.28
C PHE A 450 -14.48 -1.95 -6.50
N LEU A 451 -14.25 -0.65 -6.28
CA LEU A 451 -13.84 0.26 -7.34
C LEU A 451 -12.33 0.17 -7.52
N ARG A 452 -11.84 -0.29 -8.66
CA ARG A 452 -10.41 -0.21 -9.03
C ARG A 452 -10.17 1.02 -9.90
N ILE A 453 -9.18 1.82 -9.50
CA ILE A 453 -8.67 2.97 -10.25
C ILE A 453 -7.24 2.64 -10.66
N SER A 454 -6.89 2.92 -11.92
CA SER A 454 -5.51 2.86 -12.37
C SER A 454 -5.16 4.00 -13.30
N PHE A 455 -3.92 4.50 -13.23
CA PHE A 455 -3.43 5.61 -14.06
C PHE A 455 -1.90 5.62 -14.09
N ASP A 456 -1.33 6.31 -15.07
CA ASP A 456 0.10 6.60 -15.12
C ASP A 456 0.37 7.99 -14.54
N VAL A 457 1.32 8.09 -13.61
CA VAL A 457 1.99 9.34 -13.24
C VAL A 457 3.17 9.50 -14.20
N VAL A 458 3.15 10.57 -15.00
CA VAL A 458 4.18 10.85 -15.99
C VAL A 458 4.90 12.15 -15.60
N PRO A 459 6.14 12.07 -15.08
CA PRO A 459 6.93 13.24 -14.72
C PRO A 459 7.17 14.19 -15.89
N ASN A 460 7.16 15.50 -15.60
CA ASN A 460 7.35 16.54 -16.62
C ASN A 460 8.85 16.75 -16.96
N ASN A 461 9.75 16.35 -16.06
CA ASN A 461 11.21 16.37 -16.24
C ASN A 461 11.78 15.23 -17.10
N GLY A 462 10.92 14.38 -17.70
CA GLY A 462 11.35 13.23 -18.50
C GLY A 462 11.76 11.98 -17.70
N SER A 463 11.64 12.01 -16.37
CA SER A 463 11.80 10.82 -15.53
C SER A 463 10.78 9.71 -15.88
N SER A 464 11.14 8.47 -15.55
CA SER A 464 10.34 7.29 -15.87
C SER A 464 8.91 7.35 -15.32
N ARG A 465 7.92 6.95 -16.13
CA ARG A 465 6.52 6.87 -15.70
C ARG A 465 6.30 5.83 -14.61
N THR A 466 5.30 6.06 -13.76
CA THR A 466 4.85 5.12 -12.74
C THR A 466 3.40 4.74 -13.01
N LYS A 467 3.07 3.45 -13.11
CA LYS A 467 1.67 2.99 -13.14
C LYS A 467 1.20 2.77 -11.71
N ILE A 468 0.11 3.42 -11.30
CA ILE A 468 -0.56 3.18 -10.03
C ILE A 468 -1.85 2.38 -10.30
N VAL A 469 -2.09 1.37 -9.46
CA VAL A 469 -3.35 0.62 -9.37
C VAL A 469 -3.79 0.63 -7.90
N LYS A 470 -5.05 0.95 -7.64
CA LYS A 470 -5.63 0.97 -6.29
C LYS A 470 -7.09 0.58 -6.31
N SER A 471 -7.49 -0.31 -5.43
CA SER A 471 -8.90 -0.66 -5.20
C SER A 471 -9.43 -0.04 -3.91
N PHE A 472 -10.70 0.36 -3.93
CA PHE A 472 -11.42 0.99 -2.83
C PHE A 472 -12.65 0.15 -2.45
N LYS A 473 -12.93 0.04 -1.14
CA LYS A 473 -14.22 -0.45 -0.65
C LYS A 473 -15.33 0.49 -1.15
N ILE A 474 -16.49 -0.08 -1.48
CA ILE A 474 -17.66 0.65 -1.97
C ILE A 474 -18.87 0.43 -1.05
N LYS A 475 -19.79 1.38 -1.04
CA LYS A 475 -21.13 1.23 -0.46
C LYS A 475 -22.11 0.85 -1.56
N ALA A 476 -23.20 0.18 -1.21
CA ALA A 476 -24.37 0.14 -2.08
C ALA A 476 -25.53 0.89 -1.42
N ASN A 477 -26.35 1.55 -2.25
CA ASN A 477 -27.64 2.06 -1.81
C ASN A 477 -28.59 0.90 -1.47
N PRO A 478 -29.64 1.13 -0.67
CA PRO A 478 -30.73 0.17 -0.50
C PRO A 478 -31.23 -0.34 -1.86
N ILE A 479 -31.57 -1.63 -1.94
CA ILE A 479 -31.98 -2.27 -3.18
C ILE A 479 -33.27 -1.62 -3.67
N ASP A 480 -33.23 -1.09 -4.90
CA ASP A 480 -34.42 -0.60 -5.59
C ASP A 480 -35.16 -1.79 -6.20
N ILE A 481 -36.29 -2.16 -5.60
CA ILE A 481 -37.14 -3.25 -6.06
C ILE A 481 -38.04 -2.70 -7.17
N LYS A 482 -37.68 -3.00 -8.42
CA LYS A 482 -38.53 -2.71 -9.57
C LYS A 482 -39.68 -3.72 -9.60
N SER A 483 -40.90 -3.23 -9.40
CA SER A 483 -42.15 -3.98 -9.62
C SER A 483 -42.57 -4.00 -11.08
#